data_AF-R8D3A4-F1
#
_entry.id   AF-R8D3A4-F1
#
_cell.length_a   1.000
_cell.length_b   1.000
_cell.length_c   1.000
_cell.angle_alpha   90.00
_cell.angle_beta   90.00
_cell.angle_gamma   90.00
#
_symmetry.space_group_name_H-M   'P 1'
#
loop_
_entity.id
_entity.type
_entity.pdbx_description
1 polymer ?
#
loop_
_entity_poly.entity_id
_entity_poly.type
_entity_poly.pdbx_seq_one_letter_code
_entity_poly.pdbx_strand_id
1 'polypeptide(L)'
;MGEEKVIKQNIKLENFNTIIPELEKEYGLLSSDILLLTNSTHHRAHQMIYKGNYANRDITNPKSPSLPTYRSFYDEEALKLVSEIYNDDFEAYGYTKNEINF
;
A
#
# COMPACT_ATOMS: atom_id res chain seq x y z
N MET A 1 18.77 27.80 9.93
CA MET A 1 17.89 26.71 10.39
C MET A 1 16.76 26.64 9.39
N GLY A 2 16.78 25.64 8.51
CA GLY A 2 15.68 25.41 7.58
C GLY A 2 14.53 24.80 8.37
N GLU A 3 13.41 25.49 8.46
CA GLU A 3 12.18 24.92 8.99
C GLU A 3 11.74 23.78 8.07
N GLU A 4 12.08 22.54 8.43
CA GLU A 4 11.38 21.39 7.88
C GLU A 4 9.90 21.56 8.21
N LYS A 5 9.09 21.81 7.17
CA LYS A 5 7.64 21.82 7.31
C LYS A 5 7.21 20.42 7.73
N VAL A 6 6.90 20.26 9.01
CA VAL A 6 6.29 19.05 9.55
C VAL A 6 4.97 18.81 8.79
N ILE A 7 4.92 17.75 7.99
CA ILE A 7 3.69 17.31 7.32
C ILE A 7 2.75 16.84 8.42
N LYS A 8 1.66 17.60 8.65
CA LYS A 8 0.70 17.31 9.73
C LYS A 8 -0.39 16.31 9.33
N GLN A 9 -0.54 16.03 8.04
CA GLN A 9 -1.59 15.16 7.52
C GLN A 9 -1.02 14.26 6.42
N ASN A 10 -0.93 12.96 6.74
CA ASN A 10 -0.53 11.94 5.79
C ASN A 10 -1.78 11.32 5.14
N ILE A 11 -1.73 11.11 3.83
CA ILE A 11 -2.81 10.43 3.09
C ILE A 11 -2.51 8.94 3.06
N LYS A 12 -3.44 8.14 3.60
CA LYS A 12 -3.38 6.67 3.56
C LYS A 12 -3.80 6.17 2.18
N LEU A 13 -2.84 5.71 1.38
CA LEU A 13 -3.08 5.32 -0.01
C LEU A 13 -3.97 4.07 -0.16
N GLU A 14 -4.03 3.23 0.87
CA GLU A 14 -4.99 2.12 0.94
C GLU A 14 -6.45 2.59 0.89
N ASN A 15 -6.70 3.85 1.25
CA ASN A 15 -8.01 4.51 1.21
C ASN A 15 -8.10 5.54 0.08
N PHE A 16 -7.26 5.43 -0.96
CA PHE A 16 -7.20 6.40 -2.06
C PHE A 16 -8.57 6.73 -2.66
N ASN A 17 -9.40 5.71 -2.90
CA ASN A 17 -10.71 5.85 -3.53
C ASN A 17 -11.73 6.65 -2.69
N THR A 18 -11.48 6.80 -1.39
CA THR A 18 -12.35 7.58 -0.49
C THR A 18 -11.73 8.93 -0.16
N ILE A 19 -10.42 8.98 0.13
CA ILE A 19 -9.76 10.22 0.57
C ILE A 19 -9.62 11.24 -0.57
N ILE A 20 -9.34 10.81 -1.81
CA ILE A 20 -9.14 11.76 -2.91
C ILE A 20 -10.44 12.53 -3.24
N PRO A 21 -11.61 11.90 -3.40
CA PRO A 21 -12.87 12.64 -3.59
C PRO A 21 -13.21 13.59 -2.45
N GLU A 22 -12.90 13.20 -1.21
CA GLU A 22 -13.11 14.03 -0.02
C GLU A 22 -12.25 15.29 -0.07
N LEU A 23 -10.96 15.15 -0.41
CA LEU A 23 -10.03 16.27 -0.59
C LEU A 23 -10.46 17.17 -1.76
N GLU A 24 -10.84 16.59 -2.90
CA GLU A 24 -11.31 17.35 -4.06
C GLU A 24 -12.51 18.22 -3.69
N LYS A 25 -13.45 17.66 -2.92
CA LYS A 25 -14.62 18.39 -2.43
C LYS A 25 -14.27 19.46 -1.39
N GLU A 26 -13.39 19.15 -0.43
CA GLU A 26 -12.99 20.07 0.63
C GLU A 26 -12.32 21.33 0.07
N TYR A 27 -11.45 21.16 -0.92
CA TYR A 27 -10.65 22.26 -1.49
C TYR A 27 -11.19 22.80 -2.82
N GLY A 28 -12.32 22.29 -3.32
CA GLY A 28 -12.93 22.72 -4.59
C GLY A 28 -12.05 22.42 -5.81
N LEU A 29 -11.32 21.30 -5.78
CA LEU A 29 -10.45 20.87 -6.87
C LEU A 29 -11.25 20.25 -8.03
N LEU A 30 -10.60 20.13 -9.18
CA LEU A 30 -11.14 19.37 -10.30
C LEU A 30 -11.22 17.89 -9.93
N SER A 31 -12.33 17.24 -10.28
CA SER A 31 -12.50 15.83 -9.97
C SER A 31 -11.71 14.94 -10.90
N SER A 32 -11.02 13.97 -10.32
CA SER A 32 -10.26 12.95 -11.03
C SER A 32 -11.16 11.78 -11.43
N ASP A 33 -10.91 11.16 -12.58
CA ASP A 33 -11.55 9.89 -12.96
C ASP A 33 -10.88 8.72 -12.22
N ILE A 34 -11.22 8.58 -10.94
CA ILE A 34 -10.66 7.52 -10.07
C ILE A 34 -10.99 6.14 -10.61
N LEU A 35 -12.19 5.95 -11.16
CA LEU A 35 -12.61 4.67 -11.74
C LEU A 35 -11.70 4.27 -12.90
N LEU A 36 -11.32 5.21 -13.76
CA LEU A 36 -10.36 4.97 -14.83
C LEU A 36 -8.99 4.56 -14.27
N LEU A 37 -8.51 5.23 -13.22
CA LEU A 37 -7.21 4.91 -12.61
C LEU A 37 -7.21 3.51 -11.99
N THR A 38 -8.24 3.17 -11.21
CA THR A 38 -8.34 1.91 -10.47
C THR A 38 -8.70 0.72 -11.34
N ASN A 39 -9.32 0.95 -12.51
CA ASN A 39 -9.64 -0.12 -13.47
C ASN A 39 -8.69 -0.13 -14.68
N SER A 40 -7.64 0.69 -14.66
CA SER A 40 -6.64 0.70 -15.72
C SER A 40 -5.94 -0.66 -15.84
N THR A 41 -5.40 -0.96 -17.02
CA THR A 41 -4.63 -2.18 -17.30
C THR A 41 -3.33 -2.28 -16.47
N HIS A 42 -2.91 -1.17 -15.87
CA HIS A 42 -1.76 -1.09 -14.97
C HIS A 42 -2.14 -1.36 -13.50
N HIS A 43 -3.41 -1.22 -13.12
CA HIS A 43 -3.88 -1.53 -11.77
C HIS A 43 -4.31 -2.99 -11.64
N ARG A 44 -3.33 -3.87 -11.38
CA ARG A 44 -3.54 -5.33 -11.38
C ARG A 44 -3.90 -5.93 -10.03
N ALA A 45 -4.16 -5.13 -9.00
CA ALA A 45 -4.46 -5.63 -7.66
C ALA A 45 -5.63 -6.64 -7.65
N HIS A 46 -6.67 -6.38 -8.46
CA HIS A 46 -7.82 -7.28 -8.62
C HIS A 46 -7.48 -8.65 -9.22
N GLN A 47 -6.34 -8.78 -9.90
CA GLN A 47 -5.87 -10.01 -10.52
C GLN A 47 -4.90 -10.78 -9.63
N MET A 48 -4.37 -10.14 -8.58
CA MET A 48 -3.43 -10.73 -7.63
C MET A 48 -4.15 -11.59 -6.59
N ILE A 49 -4.59 -12.79 -6.98
CA ILE A 49 -5.46 -13.66 -6.17
C ILE A 49 -4.75 -14.89 -5.59
N TYR A 50 -3.53 -15.22 -6.03
CA TYR A 50 -2.85 -16.45 -5.61
C TYR A 50 -2.20 -16.27 -4.24
N LYS A 51 -2.69 -17.00 -3.24
CA LYS A 51 -2.16 -16.99 -1.86
C LYS A 51 -1.11 -18.09 -1.65
N GLY A 52 -0.19 -17.88 -0.71
CA GLY A 52 0.83 -18.85 -0.30
C GLY A 52 2.14 -18.17 0.10
N ASN A 53 3.20 -18.94 0.32
CA ASN A 53 4.54 -18.39 0.51
C ASN A 53 5.26 -18.28 -0.85
N TYR A 54 5.55 -17.05 -1.25
CA TYR A 54 6.27 -16.68 -2.46
C TYR A 54 7.52 -15.86 -2.18
N ALA A 55 7.87 -15.63 -0.91
CA ALA A 55 9.04 -14.85 -0.50
C ALA A 55 10.32 -15.37 -1.16
N ASN A 56 10.43 -16.70 -1.31
CA ASN A 56 11.58 -17.38 -1.92
C ASN A 56 11.27 -18.04 -3.27
N ARG A 57 10.14 -17.70 -3.92
CA ARG A 57 9.79 -18.31 -5.21
C ARG A 57 10.51 -17.64 -6.38
N ASP A 58 10.96 -18.47 -7.31
CA ASP A 58 11.49 -18.00 -8.59
C ASP A 58 10.36 -17.43 -9.46
N ILE A 59 10.35 -16.10 -9.57
CA ILE A 59 9.39 -15.35 -10.39
C ILE A 59 9.69 -15.42 -11.90
N THR A 60 10.89 -15.89 -12.27
CA THR A 60 11.28 -16.07 -13.68
C THR A 60 10.78 -17.39 -14.24
N ASN A 61 10.33 -18.31 -13.38
CA ASN A 61 9.77 -19.58 -13.79
C ASN A 61 8.45 -19.36 -14.56
N PRO A 62 8.37 -19.78 -15.84
CA PRO A 62 7.15 -19.60 -16.65
C PRO A 62 5.94 -20.40 -16.13
N LYS A 63 6.13 -21.34 -15.19
CA LYS A 63 5.07 -22.06 -14.49
C LYS A 63 4.67 -21.42 -13.15
N SER A 64 5.29 -20.31 -12.77
CA SER A 64 4.89 -19.56 -11.57
C SER A 64 3.45 -19.06 -11.75
N PRO A 65 2.58 -19.12 -10.73
CA PRO A 65 1.25 -18.55 -10.86
C PRO A 65 1.38 -17.08 -11.21
N SER A 66 0.51 -16.63 -12.11
CA SER A 66 0.74 -15.39 -12.82
C SER A 66 0.80 -14.16 -11.92
N LEU A 67 0.08 -14.14 -10.79
CA LEU A 67 -0.03 -12.96 -9.91
C LEU A 67 -0.34 -13.32 -8.43
N PRO A 68 0.67 -13.59 -7.59
CA PRO A 68 0.48 -13.76 -6.14
C PRO A 68 -0.09 -12.51 -5.47
N THR A 69 -0.80 -12.67 -4.36
CA THR A 69 -1.22 -11.52 -3.53
C THR A 69 0.02 -10.81 -2.98
N TYR A 70 -0.03 -9.49 -2.74
CA TYR A 70 1.15 -8.76 -2.22
C TYR A 70 1.67 -9.36 -0.91
N ARG A 71 0.75 -9.77 -0.02
CA ARG A 71 1.04 -10.46 1.25
C ARG A 71 1.86 -11.72 1.08
N SER A 72 1.66 -12.42 -0.04
CA SER A 72 2.31 -13.71 -0.29
C SER A 72 3.83 -13.59 -0.50
N PHE A 73 4.34 -12.38 -0.72
CA PHE A 73 5.78 -12.12 -0.88
C PHE A 73 6.51 -11.88 0.44
N TYR A 74 5.80 -11.77 1.57
CA TYR A 74 6.40 -11.51 2.87
C TYR A 74 6.21 -12.72 3.78
N ASP A 75 7.30 -13.21 4.35
CA ASP A 75 7.28 -14.21 5.40
C ASP A 75 7.31 -13.55 6.79
N GLU A 76 7.09 -14.35 7.84
CA GLU A 76 7.00 -13.85 9.21
C GLU A 76 8.27 -13.14 9.69
N GLU A 77 9.44 -13.58 9.20
CA GLU A 77 10.73 -12.97 9.54
C GLU A 77 10.83 -11.56 8.92
N ALA A 78 10.53 -11.44 7.63
CA ALA A 78 10.53 -10.14 6.94
C ALA A 78 9.53 -9.17 7.59
N LEU A 79 8.33 -9.64 7.91
CA LEU A 79 7.31 -8.81 8.58
C LEU A 79 7.77 -8.31 9.93
N LYS A 80 8.34 -9.19 10.76
CA LYS A 80 8.86 -8.83 12.08
C LYS A 80 9.98 -7.79 11.96
N LEU A 81 10.92 -8.01 11.05
CA LEU A 81 12.05 -7.10 10.85
C LEU A 81 11.58 -5.71 10.40
N VAL A 82 10.63 -5.64 9.46
CA VAL A 82 10.04 -4.37 9.01
C VAL A 82 9.33 -3.65 10.17
N SER A 83 8.54 -4.37 10.97
CA SER A 83 7.88 -3.79 12.15
C SER A 83 8.87 -3.28 13.20
N GLU A 84 10.03 -3.91 13.34
CA GLU A 84 11.08 -3.46 14.27
C GLU A 84 11.84 -2.25 13.74
N ILE A 85 12.24 -2.25 12.47
CA ILE A 85 13.03 -1.17 11.85
C ILE A 85 12.21 0.12 11.72
N TYR A 86 10.93 0.02 11.33
CA TYR A 86 10.09 1.16 10.96
C TYR A 86 9.03 1.48 12.02
N ASN A 87 9.19 1.06 13.27
CA ASN A 87 8.20 1.28 14.33
C ASN A 87 7.84 2.77 14.48
N ASP A 88 8.85 3.64 14.50
CA ASP A 88 8.66 5.08 14.68
C ASP A 88 7.93 5.71 13.49
N ASP A 89 8.17 5.22 12.27
CA ASP A 89 7.44 5.64 11.07
C ASP A 89 5.97 5.22 11.13
N PHE A 90 5.67 3.99 11.55
CA PHE A 90 4.29 3.55 11.72
C PHE A 90 3.54 4.41 12.74
N GLU A 91 4.18 4.74 13.86
CA GLU A 91 3.62 5.65 14.86
C GLU A 91 3.40 7.06 14.28
N ALA A 92 4.37 7.60 13.54
CA ALA A 92 4.28 8.92 12.90
C ALA A 92 3.16 8.99 11.83
N TYR A 93 2.93 7.89 11.11
CA TYR A 93 1.85 7.77 10.12
C TYR A 93 0.48 7.41 10.74
N GLY A 94 0.42 7.17 12.06
CA GLY A 94 -0.82 6.82 12.74
C GLY A 94 -1.32 5.42 12.39
N TYR A 95 -0.40 4.46 12.25
CA TYR A 95 -0.70 3.03 12.21
C TYR A 95 -0.52 2.43 13.61
N THR A 96 -1.54 1.77 14.11
CA THR A 96 -1.39 0.94 15.32
C THR A 96 -0.76 -0.41 14.97
N LYS A 97 0.00 -1.03 15.88
CA LYS A 97 0.64 -2.34 15.66
C LYS A 97 -0.31 -3.43 15.14
N ASN A 98 -1.61 -3.33 15.45
CA ASN A 98 -2.63 -4.29 15.02
C ASN A 98 -3.28 -3.95 13.66
N GLU A 99 -3.11 -2.71 13.18
CA GLU A 99 -3.49 -2.28 11.82
C GLU A 99 -2.39 -2.59 10.80
N ILE A 100 -1.17 -2.85 11.26
CA ILE A 100 -0.06 -3.39 10.48
C ILE A 100 -0.34 -4.88 10.21
N ASN A 101 -1.42 -5.16 9.50
CA ASN A 101 -1.67 -6.46 8.90
C ASN A 101 -1.07 -6.43 7.50
N PHE A 102 0.23 -6.72 7.41
CA PHE A 102 0.79 -7.15 6.14
C PHE A 102 0.17 -8.49 5.73
#